data_AF-A0A9D4QAE7-F1
#
_entry.id   AF-A0A9D4QAE7-F1
#
_cell.length_a   1.000
_cell.length_b   1.000
_cell.length_c   1.000
_cell.angle_alpha   90.00
_cell.angle_beta   90.00
_cell.angle_gamma   90.00
#
_symmetry.space_group_name_H-M   'P 1'
#
loop_
_entity.id
_entity.type
_entity.pdbx_description
1 polymer ?
#
loop_
_entity_poly.entity_id
_entity_poly.type
_entity_poly.pdbx_seq_one_letter_code
_entity_poly.pdbx_strand_id
1 'polypeptide(L)'
;MAGTSEDAVDLKLTLLEFRLSAGLSKTEASQKLASACRHAAPAELEARTLSLEEPRRLSLGCPVLDEYLDGGPSTRGLIELCGESGSGKTQLCLQTALAAAANDDAHVLYICTEERFPEKRLRQMDPREERGDRVLVAQLGEWPMLIQCLESSLPALRRTRRVTLLVIDSVAALLRADPERSEGVRRLGALLDALWRSGIAVLCVNQVTDVPGGRTAPSLGPGWANLVTTRLVTARSTSGVRYLRVAFAPSMTPREQPCRFVVTGAGVRGVAGS
;
A
#
# COMPACT_ATOMS: atom_id res chain seq x y z
N MET A 1 -0.35 39.53 -4.92
CA MET A 1 -1.62 39.45 -4.17
C MET A 1 -1.32 38.81 -2.83
N ALA A 2 -1.95 39.32 -1.78
CA ALA A 2 -1.53 39.24 -0.37
C ALA A 2 -1.13 37.84 0.11
N GLY A 3 0.13 37.69 0.55
CA GLY A 3 0.53 36.62 1.46
C GLY A 3 -0.23 36.79 2.77
N THR A 4 -0.99 35.76 3.13
CA THR A 4 -1.89 35.75 4.28
C THR A 4 -1.10 35.87 5.58
N SER A 5 -1.73 36.51 6.58
CA SER A 5 -1.13 36.80 7.89
C SER A 5 -0.60 35.58 8.65
N GLU A 6 -0.97 34.36 8.26
CA GLU A 6 -0.51 33.09 8.86
C GLU A 6 0.96 32.78 8.55
N ASP A 7 1.44 33.02 7.33
CA ASP A 7 2.85 32.78 6.97
C ASP A 7 3.80 33.72 7.75
N ALA A 8 3.32 34.91 8.08
CA ALA A 8 4.03 35.88 8.91
C ALA A 8 4.01 35.52 10.41
N VAL A 9 3.09 34.66 10.85
CA VAL A 9 3.01 34.15 12.22
C VAL A 9 3.97 32.96 12.38
N ASP A 10 4.05 32.09 11.39
CA ASP A 10 4.90 30.89 11.42
C ASP A 10 6.39 31.25 11.40
N LEU A 11 6.79 32.19 10.51
CA LEU A 11 8.14 32.76 10.49
C LEU A 11 8.52 33.47 11.80
N LYS A 12 7.56 34.06 12.51
CA LYS A 12 7.81 34.70 13.81
C LYS A 12 8.04 33.66 14.91
N LEU A 13 7.34 32.53 14.86
CA LEU A 13 7.50 31.41 15.81
C LEU A 13 8.87 30.74 15.65
N THR A 14 9.30 30.43 14.43
CA THR A 14 10.62 29.84 14.17
C THR A 14 11.76 30.75 14.62
N LEU A 15 11.62 32.08 14.45
CA LEU A 15 12.60 33.07 14.90
C LEU A 15 12.64 33.19 16.43
N LEU A 16 11.51 32.98 17.11
CA LEU A 16 11.44 33.00 18.57
C LEU A 16 12.10 31.75 19.18
N GLU A 17 11.80 30.57 18.62
CA GLU A 17 12.38 29.28 19.04
C GLU A 17 13.90 29.24 18.82
N PHE A 18 14.37 29.72 17.67
CA PHE A 18 15.80 29.81 17.37
C PHE A 18 16.53 30.81 18.29
N ARG A 19 15.87 31.91 18.69
CA ARG A 19 16.43 32.88 19.64
C ARG A 19 16.54 32.31 21.05
N LEU A 20 15.52 31.59 21.50
CA LEU A 20 15.49 30.98 22.83
C LEU A 20 16.51 29.84 22.96
N SER A 21 16.68 29.02 21.92
CA SER A 21 17.64 27.91 21.94
C SER A 21 19.10 28.36 21.81
N ALA A 22 19.36 29.46 21.10
CA ALA A 22 20.72 29.95 20.83
C ALA A 22 21.16 31.15 21.70
N GLY A 23 20.28 31.69 22.55
CA GLY A 23 20.59 32.83 23.42
C GLY A 23 20.89 34.14 22.69
N LEU A 24 20.28 34.36 21.52
CA LEU A 24 20.62 35.48 20.62
C LEU A 24 19.65 36.66 20.72
N SER A 25 20.18 37.88 20.55
CA SER A 25 19.34 39.07 20.37
C SER A 25 18.54 39.00 19.07
N LYS A 26 17.47 39.80 18.96
CA LYS A 26 16.58 39.82 17.78
C LYS A 26 17.36 40.14 16.50
N THR A 27 18.29 41.07 16.61
CA THR A 27 19.10 41.57 15.49
C THR A 27 20.11 40.51 15.05
N GLU A 28 20.77 39.82 15.99
CA GLU A 28 21.74 38.75 15.69
C GLU A 28 21.08 37.52 15.08
N ALA A 29 19.93 37.08 15.59
CA ALA A 29 19.19 35.96 15.03
C ALA A 29 18.71 36.25 13.60
N SER A 30 18.21 37.47 13.36
CA SER A 30 17.78 37.91 12.02
C SER A 30 18.96 37.96 11.05
N GLN A 31 20.13 38.45 11.49
CA GLN A 31 21.34 38.48 10.68
C GLN A 31 21.90 37.08 10.38
N LYS A 32 21.87 36.14 11.34
CA LYS A 32 22.30 34.75 11.16
C LYS A 32 21.35 33.93 10.29
N LEU A 33 20.04 34.10 10.43
CA LEU A 33 19.06 33.49 9.51
C LEU A 33 19.21 34.04 8.11
N ALA A 34 19.33 35.37 7.97
CA ALA A 34 19.57 35.97 6.67
C ALA A 34 20.91 35.51 6.06
N SER A 35 21.96 35.30 6.87
CA SER A 35 23.22 34.74 6.37
C SER A 35 23.11 33.27 6.01
N ALA A 36 22.34 32.47 6.76
CA ALA A 36 22.08 31.06 6.43
C ALA A 36 21.29 30.94 5.12
N CYS A 37 20.23 31.75 4.95
CA CYS A 37 19.46 31.81 3.71
C CYS A 37 20.27 32.37 2.53
N ARG A 38 21.26 33.23 2.77
CA ARG A 38 22.18 33.72 1.72
C ARG A 38 23.11 32.63 1.18
N HIS A 39 23.39 31.58 1.96
CA HIS A 39 24.23 30.43 1.54
C HIS A 39 23.42 29.19 1.19
N ALA A 40 22.14 29.14 1.57
CA ALA A 40 21.20 28.19 1.01
C ALA A 40 20.88 28.65 -0.42
N ALA A 41 21.63 28.14 -1.40
CA ALA A 41 21.21 28.23 -2.78
C ALA A 41 19.74 27.78 -2.85
N PRO A 42 18.82 28.52 -3.49
CA PRO A 42 17.49 27.99 -3.75
C PRO A 42 17.72 26.65 -4.42
N ALA A 43 17.22 25.56 -3.80
CA ALA A 43 17.32 24.25 -4.39
C ALA A 43 16.80 24.38 -5.82
N GLU A 44 17.68 24.17 -6.80
CA GLU A 44 17.30 24.30 -8.21
C GLU A 44 16.04 23.45 -8.39
N LEU A 45 14.94 24.10 -8.75
CA LEU A 45 13.69 23.42 -9.03
C LEU A 45 13.95 22.58 -10.27
N GLU A 46 14.27 21.30 -10.09
CA GLU A 46 14.27 20.31 -11.17
C GLU A 46 12.82 20.09 -11.61
N ALA A 47 12.28 21.04 -12.37
CA ALA A 47 11.04 20.88 -13.09
C ALA A 47 11.25 19.81 -14.15
N ARG A 48 10.81 18.59 -13.88
CA ARG A 48 10.87 17.49 -14.84
C ARG A 48 9.67 17.55 -15.78
N THR A 49 9.92 17.39 -17.06
CA THR A 49 8.87 17.15 -18.05
C THR A 49 8.09 15.90 -17.63
N LEU A 50 6.76 16.04 -17.47
CA LEU A 50 5.89 14.92 -17.14
C LEU A 50 5.93 13.92 -18.31
N SER A 51 6.47 12.72 -18.06
CA SER A 51 6.21 11.58 -18.94
C SER A 51 4.78 11.10 -18.66
N LEU A 52 3.93 11.17 -19.68
CA LEU A 52 2.52 10.74 -19.62
C LEU A 52 2.38 9.21 -19.72
N GLU A 53 3.44 8.44 -19.48
CA GLU A 53 3.37 6.98 -19.47
C GLU A 53 2.27 6.51 -18.51
N GLU A 54 1.37 5.69 -19.04
CA GLU A 54 0.31 5.11 -18.24
C GLU A 54 0.91 4.28 -17.09
N PRO A 55 0.32 4.35 -15.88
CA PRO A 55 0.79 3.55 -14.77
C PRO A 55 0.69 2.06 -15.13
N ARG A 56 1.72 1.28 -14.77
CA ARG A 56 1.60 -0.18 -14.82
C ARG A 56 0.42 -0.63 -13.97
N ARG A 57 -0.26 -1.67 -14.43
CA ARG A 57 -1.47 -2.23 -13.81
C ARG A 57 -1.13 -3.61 -13.24
N LEU A 58 -1.67 -3.91 -12.05
CA LEU A 58 -1.52 -5.21 -11.42
C LEU A 58 -2.76 -6.06 -11.70
N SER A 59 -2.64 -7.07 -12.57
CA SER A 59 -3.73 -8.03 -12.78
C SER A 59 -4.02 -8.80 -11.48
N LEU A 60 -5.30 -8.93 -11.14
CA LEU A 60 -5.80 -9.79 -10.07
C LEU A 60 -5.95 -11.26 -10.51
N GLY A 61 -5.51 -11.59 -11.73
CA GLY A 61 -5.63 -12.92 -12.33
C GLY A 61 -7.07 -13.33 -12.62
N CYS A 62 -8.01 -12.38 -12.66
CA CYS A 62 -9.43 -12.62 -12.94
C CYS A 62 -9.88 -11.62 -14.01
N PRO A 63 -10.05 -12.02 -15.28
CA PRO A 63 -10.34 -11.10 -16.37
C PRO A 63 -11.50 -10.14 -16.12
N VAL A 64 -12.60 -10.64 -15.54
CA VAL A 64 -13.78 -9.82 -15.20
C VAL A 64 -13.49 -8.78 -14.11
N LEU A 65 -12.62 -9.09 -13.14
CA LEU A 65 -12.20 -8.13 -12.13
C LEU A 65 -11.18 -7.15 -12.70
N ASP A 66 -10.26 -7.63 -13.55
CA ASP A 66 -9.28 -6.77 -14.21
C ASP A 66 -9.96 -5.76 -15.13
N GLU A 67 -10.96 -6.19 -15.91
CA GLU A 67 -11.79 -5.32 -16.74
C GLU A 67 -12.57 -4.31 -15.90
N TYR A 68 -13.19 -4.75 -14.80
CA TYR A 68 -13.85 -3.85 -13.85
C TYR A 68 -12.90 -2.78 -13.28
N LEU A 69 -11.61 -3.11 -13.19
CA LEU A 69 -10.56 -2.26 -12.65
C LEU A 69 -9.70 -1.58 -13.72
N ASP A 70 -10.20 -1.44 -14.96
CA ASP A 70 -9.48 -0.79 -16.07
C ASP A 70 -8.07 -1.41 -16.32
N GLY A 71 -8.01 -2.74 -16.29
CA GLY A 71 -6.78 -3.54 -16.40
C GLY A 71 -6.14 -3.96 -15.07
N GLY A 72 -6.70 -3.55 -13.93
CA GLY A 72 -6.22 -3.84 -12.58
C GLY A 72 -5.84 -2.59 -11.78
N PRO A 73 -5.62 -2.66 -10.46
CA PRO A 73 -5.15 -1.50 -9.71
C PRO A 73 -3.79 -0.98 -10.21
N SER A 74 -3.62 0.34 -10.19
CA SER A 74 -2.34 0.99 -10.49
C SER A 74 -1.26 0.53 -9.52
N THR A 75 -0.08 0.17 -10.04
CA THR A 75 1.08 -0.19 -9.21
C THR A 75 1.81 1.03 -8.63
N ARG A 76 1.30 2.25 -8.86
CA ARG A 76 1.85 3.48 -8.26
C ARG A 76 1.31 3.63 -6.83
N GLY A 77 2.18 3.42 -5.86
CA GLY A 77 1.85 3.54 -4.45
C GLY A 77 1.28 2.27 -3.84
N LEU A 78 0.57 2.44 -2.73
CA LEU A 78 0.04 1.37 -1.91
C LEU A 78 -1.37 0.96 -2.33
N ILE A 79 -1.51 -0.31 -2.74
CA ILE A 79 -2.80 -0.96 -2.98
C ILE A 79 -3.24 -1.63 -1.67
N GLU A 80 -4.41 -1.26 -1.19
CA GLU A 80 -5.03 -1.89 -0.03
C GLU A 80 -6.23 -2.75 -0.43
N LEU A 81 -6.26 -3.97 0.06
CA LEU A 81 -7.42 -4.86 0.01
C LEU A 81 -8.01 -5.02 1.41
N CYS A 82 -9.20 -4.46 1.63
CA CYS A 82 -9.88 -4.45 2.92
C CYS A 82 -11.22 -5.19 2.85
N GLY A 83 -11.71 -5.67 3.99
CA GLY A 83 -12.99 -6.37 4.08
C GLY A 83 -13.08 -7.29 5.31
N GLU A 84 -14.28 -7.77 5.58
CA GLU A 84 -14.57 -8.70 6.68
C GLU A 84 -13.85 -10.05 6.54
N SER A 85 -13.75 -10.81 7.62
CA SER A 85 -13.23 -12.18 7.55
C SER A 85 -14.04 -13.04 6.56
N GLY A 86 -13.36 -13.88 5.79
CA GLY A 86 -14.01 -14.72 4.77
C GLY A 86 -14.51 -14.01 3.51
N SER A 87 -14.33 -12.69 3.39
CA SER A 87 -14.71 -11.89 2.20
C SER A 87 -13.92 -12.21 0.93
N GLY A 88 -12.88 -13.05 1.03
CA GLY A 88 -12.08 -13.52 -0.12
C GLY A 88 -10.74 -12.80 -0.32
N LYS A 89 -10.28 -11.99 0.65
CA LYS A 89 -9.01 -11.23 0.56
C LYS A 89 -7.80 -12.12 0.23
N THR A 90 -7.52 -13.12 1.06
CA THR A 90 -6.43 -14.07 0.82
C THR A 90 -6.59 -14.84 -0.49
N GLN A 91 -7.83 -15.13 -0.93
CA GLN A 91 -8.07 -15.80 -2.22
C GLN A 91 -7.67 -14.91 -3.41
N LEU A 92 -8.00 -13.62 -3.33
CA LEU A 92 -7.55 -12.63 -4.31
C LEU A 92 -6.02 -12.49 -4.26
N CYS A 93 -5.42 -12.36 -3.07
CA CYS A 93 -3.96 -12.24 -2.94
C CYS A 93 -3.21 -13.43 -3.53
N LEU A 94 -3.66 -14.66 -3.29
CA LEU A 94 -3.06 -15.86 -3.91
C LEU A 94 -3.19 -15.83 -5.43
N GLN A 95 -4.35 -15.43 -5.95
CA GLN A 95 -4.56 -15.37 -7.40
C GLN A 95 -3.72 -14.27 -8.05
N THR A 96 -3.66 -13.09 -7.44
CA THR A 96 -2.80 -11.98 -7.86
C THR A 96 -1.33 -12.39 -7.83
N ALA A 97 -0.89 -13.13 -6.80
CA ALA A 97 0.47 -13.65 -6.71
C ALA A 97 0.80 -14.62 -7.87
N LEU A 98 -0.10 -15.56 -8.18
CA LEU A 98 0.07 -16.47 -9.32
C LEU A 98 0.06 -15.73 -10.67
N ALA A 99 -0.80 -14.72 -10.83
CA ALA A 99 -0.84 -13.90 -12.04
C ALA A 99 0.45 -13.09 -12.22
N ALA A 100 0.97 -12.49 -11.14
CA ALA A 100 2.22 -11.76 -11.19
C ALA A 100 3.43 -12.67 -11.50
N ALA A 101 3.46 -13.86 -10.89
CA ALA A 101 4.48 -14.88 -11.11
C ALA A 101 4.47 -15.51 -12.52
N ALA A 102 3.35 -15.40 -13.24
CA ALA A 102 3.24 -15.87 -14.61
C ALA A 102 4.04 -15.01 -15.61
N ASN A 103 4.42 -13.78 -15.25
CA ASN A 103 5.30 -12.97 -16.06
C ASN A 103 6.73 -13.52 -16.02
N ASP A 104 7.43 -13.48 -17.15
CA ASP A 104 8.78 -14.04 -17.27
C ASP A 104 9.75 -13.44 -16.25
N ASP A 105 10.47 -14.34 -15.57
CA ASP A 105 11.42 -14.09 -14.49
C ASP A 105 10.88 -13.34 -13.25
N ALA A 106 9.59 -13.01 -13.20
CA ALA A 106 9.00 -12.27 -12.11
C ALA A 106 8.79 -13.15 -10.87
N HIS A 107 9.20 -12.63 -9.71
CA HIS A 107 8.98 -13.25 -8.41
C HIS A 107 8.01 -12.41 -7.57
N VAL A 108 7.31 -13.09 -6.66
CA VAL A 108 6.42 -12.47 -5.67
C VAL A 108 6.98 -12.76 -4.28
N LEU A 109 7.05 -11.76 -3.42
CA LEU A 109 7.24 -11.98 -1.98
C LEU A 109 5.88 -11.88 -1.29
N TYR A 110 5.43 -12.98 -0.69
CA TYR A 110 4.20 -13.07 0.08
C TYR A 110 4.56 -13.18 1.57
N ILE A 111 4.25 -12.13 2.33
CA ILE A 111 4.46 -12.07 3.77
C ILE A 111 3.14 -12.40 4.47
N CYS A 112 3.16 -13.45 5.29
CA CYS A 112 2.06 -13.82 6.19
C CYS A 112 2.38 -13.35 7.61
N THR A 113 1.46 -12.65 8.27
CA THR A 113 1.68 -12.07 9.60
C THR A 113 0.85 -12.72 10.70
N GLU A 114 -0.27 -13.36 10.37
CA GLU A 114 -1.17 -14.02 11.33
C GLU A 114 -1.17 -15.53 11.09
N GLU A 115 -1.88 -15.95 10.03
CA GLU A 115 -2.04 -17.34 9.68
C GLU A 115 -0.84 -17.84 8.87
N ARG A 116 -0.65 -19.16 8.83
CA ARG A 116 0.34 -19.78 7.94
C ARG A 116 -0.09 -19.60 6.49
N PHE A 117 0.90 -19.45 5.61
CA PHE A 117 0.64 -19.40 4.18
C PHE A 117 -0.16 -20.63 3.71
N PRO A 118 -1.27 -20.46 2.96
CA PRO A 118 -2.16 -21.56 2.60
C PRO A 118 -1.62 -22.34 1.37
N GLU A 119 -0.49 -23.03 1.52
CA GLU A 119 0.22 -23.75 0.45
C GLU A 119 -0.68 -24.72 -0.33
N LYS A 120 -1.48 -25.52 0.39
CA LYS A 120 -2.43 -26.47 -0.24
C LYS A 120 -3.39 -25.76 -1.18
N ARG A 121 -3.82 -24.55 -0.79
CA ARG A 121 -4.75 -23.76 -1.61
C ARG A 121 -4.05 -23.16 -2.82
N LEU A 122 -2.80 -22.68 -2.68
CA LEU A 122 -2.01 -22.22 -3.82
C LEU A 122 -1.84 -23.34 -4.86
N ARG A 123 -1.45 -24.55 -4.43
CA ARG A 123 -1.32 -25.72 -5.32
C ARG A 123 -2.63 -26.09 -6.01
N GLN A 124 -3.77 -25.94 -5.32
CA GLN A 124 -5.07 -26.16 -5.94
C GLN A 124 -5.37 -25.16 -7.06
N MET A 125 -4.89 -23.91 -6.95
CA MET A 125 -5.04 -22.85 -7.94
C MET A 125 -3.99 -22.91 -9.07
N ASP A 126 -2.89 -23.62 -8.83
CA ASP A 126 -1.80 -23.88 -9.77
C ASP A 126 -1.49 -25.38 -9.86
N PRO A 127 -2.41 -26.22 -10.38
CA PRO A 127 -2.27 -27.67 -10.32
C PRO A 127 -1.11 -28.23 -11.16
N ARG A 128 -0.54 -27.43 -12.06
CA ARG A 128 0.64 -27.79 -12.86
C ARG A 128 1.96 -27.32 -12.22
N GLU A 129 1.88 -26.57 -11.12
CA GLU A 129 3.03 -26.02 -10.37
C GLU A 129 3.98 -25.18 -11.23
N GLU A 130 3.47 -24.57 -12.31
CA GLU A 130 4.27 -23.78 -13.26
C GLU A 130 4.70 -22.42 -12.67
N ARG A 131 3.97 -21.92 -11.66
CA ARG A 131 4.10 -20.55 -11.15
C ARG A 131 4.38 -20.50 -9.65
N GLY A 132 3.95 -21.53 -8.91
CA GLY A 132 4.08 -21.61 -7.46
C GLY A 132 5.51 -21.38 -6.94
N ASP A 133 6.53 -21.90 -7.63
CA ASP A 133 7.95 -21.78 -7.23
C ASP A 133 8.49 -20.34 -7.26
N ARG A 134 7.79 -19.44 -7.96
CA ARG A 134 8.13 -18.01 -8.03
C ARG A 134 7.43 -17.19 -6.93
N VAL A 135 6.57 -17.80 -6.13
CA VAL A 135 5.94 -17.20 -4.94
C VAL A 135 6.80 -17.52 -3.72
N LEU A 136 7.64 -16.56 -3.34
CA LEU A 136 8.50 -16.63 -2.17
C LEU A 136 7.70 -16.27 -0.93
N VAL A 137 7.73 -17.11 0.10
CA VAL A 137 6.88 -16.96 1.30
C VAL A 137 7.73 -16.62 2.52
N ALA A 138 7.27 -15.66 3.32
CA ALA A 138 7.83 -15.36 4.62
C ALA A 138 6.73 -15.31 5.69
N GLN A 139 6.93 -16.00 6.82
CA GLN A 139 6.06 -15.93 7.98
C GLN A 139 6.66 -14.97 9.02
N LEU A 140 6.09 -13.78 9.18
CA LEU A 140 6.62 -12.70 10.02
C LEU A 140 5.53 -12.21 10.98
N GLY A 141 5.44 -12.82 12.17
CA GLY A 141 4.43 -12.51 13.18
C GLY A 141 4.76 -11.33 14.10
N GLU A 142 5.92 -10.71 13.94
CA GLU A 142 6.41 -9.66 14.83
C GLU A 142 6.87 -8.43 14.04
N TRP A 143 6.61 -7.26 14.61
CA TRP A 143 6.93 -5.98 13.98
C TRP A 143 8.41 -5.80 13.62
N PRO A 144 9.38 -6.09 14.51
CA PRO A 144 10.81 -5.94 14.17
C PRO A 144 11.23 -6.84 13.00
N MET A 145 10.65 -8.04 12.89
CA MET A 145 10.95 -8.97 11.80
C MET A 145 10.42 -8.46 10.45
N LEU A 146 9.22 -7.88 10.42
CA LEU A 146 8.69 -7.25 9.21
C LEU A 146 9.60 -6.10 8.75
N ILE A 147 9.96 -5.22 9.68
CA ILE A 147 10.82 -4.06 9.38
C ILE A 147 12.18 -4.52 8.86
N GLN A 148 12.84 -5.45 9.54
CA GLN A 148 14.11 -6.02 9.09
C GLN A 148 13.99 -6.68 7.70
N CYS A 149 12.88 -7.37 7.44
CA CYS A 149 12.63 -7.97 6.14
C CYS A 149 12.57 -6.91 5.04
N LEU A 150 11.82 -5.83 5.24
CA LEU A 150 11.66 -4.77 4.24
C LEU A 150 12.93 -3.91 4.08
N GLU A 151 13.66 -3.64 5.16
CA GLU A 151 14.87 -2.80 5.15
C GLU A 151 16.11 -3.54 4.64
N SER A 152 16.23 -4.85 4.89
CA SER A 152 17.46 -5.60 4.63
C SER A 152 17.24 -6.85 3.77
N SER A 153 16.33 -7.73 4.16
CA SER A 153 16.19 -9.04 3.51
C SER A 153 15.65 -8.95 2.09
N LEU A 154 14.61 -8.14 1.84
CA LEU A 154 14.04 -7.93 0.51
C LEU A 154 15.04 -7.24 -0.43
N PRO A 155 15.74 -6.14 -0.04
CA PRO A 155 16.83 -5.60 -0.85
C PRO A 155 17.93 -6.62 -1.18
N ALA A 156 18.31 -7.48 -0.23
CA ALA A 156 19.27 -8.55 -0.48
C ALA A 156 18.75 -9.60 -1.47
N LEU A 157 17.51 -10.04 -1.28
CA LEU A 157 16.84 -11.00 -2.16
C LEU A 157 16.73 -10.49 -3.60
N ARG A 158 16.53 -9.19 -3.78
CA ARG A 158 16.46 -8.56 -5.10
C ARG A 158 17.76 -8.57 -5.90
N ARG A 159 18.89 -8.91 -5.27
CA ARG A 159 20.16 -9.10 -5.98
C ARG A 159 20.19 -10.38 -6.81
N THR A 160 19.34 -11.35 -6.48
CA THR A 160 19.31 -12.68 -7.14
C THR A 160 17.96 -13.02 -7.74
N ARG A 161 16.86 -12.41 -7.25
CA ARG A 161 15.50 -12.64 -7.73
C ARG A 161 14.85 -11.34 -8.18
N ARG A 162 14.17 -11.34 -9.32
CA ARG A 162 13.40 -10.18 -9.80
C ARG A 162 12.04 -10.11 -9.12
N VAL A 163 12.02 -9.66 -7.87
CA VAL A 163 10.76 -9.45 -7.12
C VAL A 163 10.02 -8.25 -7.70
N THR A 164 8.78 -8.47 -8.15
CA THR A 164 7.93 -7.45 -8.80
C THR A 164 6.65 -7.14 -8.03
N LEU A 165 6.26 -8.01 -7.10
CA LEU A 165 5.10 -7.82 -6.22
C LEU A 165 5.48 -8.20 -4.78
N LEU A 166 5.09 -7.33 -3.85
CA LEU A 166 5.07 -7.58 -2.42
C LEU A 166 3.61 -7.68 -1.96
N VAL A 167 3.27 -8.80 -1.33
CA VAL A 167 1.99 -8.99 -0.63
C VAL A 167 2.25 -9.05 0.87
N ILE A 168 1.49 -8.29 1.66
CA ILE A 168 1.48 -8.39 3.13
C ILE A 168 0.07 -8.76 3.60
N ASP A 169 -0.12 -10.02 4.02
CA ASP A 169 -1.38 -10.59 4.51
C ASP A 169 -1.22 -10.97 5.99
N SER A 170 -1.54 -10.11 6.96
CA SER A 170 -2.14 -8.78 6.84
C SER A 170 -1.33 -7.71 7.59
N VAL A 171 -1.35 -6.46 7.13
CA VAL A 171 -0.74 -5.35 7.90
C VAL A 171 -1.53 -5.03 9.17
N ALA A 172 -2.84 -5.35 9.16
CA ALA A 172 -3.75 -5.08 10.24
C ALA A 172 -3.36 -5.82 11.54
N ALA A 173 -2.78 -7.01 11.41
CA ALA A 173 -2.33 -7.83 12.51
C ALA A 173 -1.30 -7.12 13.40
N LEU A 174 -0.22 -6.68 12.78
CA LEU A 174 0.94 -6.14 13.47
C LEU A 174 0.66 -4.75 14.01
N LEU A 175 0.00 -3.90 13.21
CA LEU A 175 -0.28 -2.52 13.59
C LEU A 175 -1.40 -2.36 14.64
N ARG A 176 -2.32 -3.34 14.78
CA ARG A 176 -3.32 -3.29 15.86
C ARG A 176 -2.74 -3.65 17.22
N ALA A 177 -1.71 -4.49 17.25
CA ALA A 177 -1.03 -4.89 18.47
C ALA A 177 0.02 -3.86 18.93
N ASP A 178 0.41 -2.93 18.06
CA ASP A 178 1.48 -1.96 18.34
C ASP A 178 1.00 -0.77 19.20
N PRO A 179 1.55 -0.56 20.41
CA PRO A 179 1.23 0.60 21.24
C PRO A 179 1.65 1.94 20.61
N GLU A 180 2.64 1.94 19.71
CA GLU A 180 3.14 3.12 18.99
C GLU A 180 2.66 3.15 17.53
N ARG A 181 1.44 2.67 17.29
CA ARG A 181 0.84 2.50 15.96
C ARG A 181 1.06 3.66 14.98
N SER A 182 0.97 4.91 15.45
CA SER A 182 1.18 6.09 14.58
C SER A 182 2.59 6.15 13.99
N GLU A 183 3.60 5.87 14.81
CA GLU A 183 4.99 5.80 14.38
C GLU A 183 5.23 4.58 13.50
N GLY A 184 4.65 3.44 13.87
CA GLY A 184 4.68 2.22 13.08
C GLY A 184 4.12 2.42 11.66
N VAL A 185 2.94 3.05 11.55
CA VAL A 185 2.30 3.42 10.27
C VAL A 185 3.21 4.34 9.45
N ARG A 186 3.80 5.37 10.08
CA ARG A 186 4.69 6.32 9.38
C ARG A 186 5.94 5.62 8.84
N ARG A 187 6.59 4.80 9.66
CA ARG A 187 7.81 4.06 9.28
C ARG A 187 7.52 3.06 8.16
N LEU A 188 6.47 2.24 8.30
CA LEU A 188 6.07 1.30 7.26
C LEU A 188 5.67 2.02 5.98
N GLY A 189 4.93 3.13 6.08
CA GLY A 189 4.57 3.96 4.94
C GLY A 189 5.78 4.42 4.13
N ALA A 190 6.84 4.90 4.80
CA ALA A 190 8.08 5.30 4.12
C ALA A 190 8.78 4.13 3.42
N LEU A 191 8.81 2.94 4.04
CA LEU A 191 9.39 1.74 3.44
C LEU A 191 8.61 1.28 2.21
N LEU A 192 7.28 1.21 2.32
CA LEU A 192 6.41 0.83 1.21
C LEU A 192 6.49 1.86 0.06
N ASP A 193 6.61 3.15 0.37
CA ASP A 193 6.84 4.21 -0.62
C ASP A 193 8.14 3.99 -1.41
N ALA A 194 9.24 3.71 -0.71
CA ALA A 194 10.52 3.41 -1.35
C ALA A 194 10.45 2.15 -2.23
N LEU A 195 9.74 1.12 -1.79
CA LEU A 195 9.61 -0.14 -2.54
C LEU A 195 8.85 0.04 -3.85
N TRP A 196 7.73 0.75 -3.88
CA TRP A 196 7.01 0.96 -5.15
C TRP A 196 7.77 1.84 -6.12
N ARG A 197 8.46 2.89 -5.63
CA ARG A 197 9.35 3.73 -6.46
C ARG A 197 10.48 2.93 -7.09
N SER A 198 10.93 1.87 -6.41
CA SER A 198 11.94 0.95 -6.92
C SER A 198 11.40 -0.10 -7.91
N GLY A 199 10.12 -0.04 -8.28
CA GLY A 199 9.47 -0.88 -9.28
C GLY A 199 8.72 -2.12 -8.75
N ILE A 200 8.45 -2.20 -7.44
CA ILE A 200 7.70 -3.31 -6.82
C ILE A 200 6.24 -2.89 -6.59
N ALA A 201 5.26 -3.61 -7.14
CA ALA A 201 3.87 -3.38 -6.76
C ALA A 201 3.66 -3.80 -5.28
N VAL A 202 2.95 -2.98 -4.50
CA VAL A 202 2.71 -3.24 -3.07
C VAL A 202 1.23 -3.46 -2.82
N LEU A 203 0.87 -4.66 -2.35
CA LEU A 203 -0.48 -5.05 -1.98
C LEU A 203 -0.54 -5.41 -0.49
N CYS A 204 -1.28 -4.64 0.30
CA CYS A 204 -1.47 -4.90 1.72
C CYS A 204 -2.92 -5.29 2.02
N VAL A 205 -3.09 -6.33 2.85
CA VAL A 205 -4.39 -6.75 3.34
C VAL A 205 -4.70 -6.04 4.65
N ASN A 206 -5.89 -5.46 4.72
CA ASN A 206 -6.44 -4.87 5.94
C ASN A 206 -7.77 -5.54 6.31
N GLN A 207 -8.19 -5.39 7.55
CA GLN A 207 -9.49 -5.82 8.05
C GLN A 207 -10.40 -4.59 8.23
N VAL A 208 -11.69 -4.84 8.43
CA VAL A 208 -12.64 -3.81 8.85
C VAL A 208 -12.92 -3.94 10.35
N THR A 209 -13.35 -2.84 10.96
CA THR A 209 -13.89 -2.77 12.30
C THR A 209 -15.28 -2.16 12.25
N ASP A 210 -16.12 -2.53 13.21
CA ASP A 210 -17.41 -1.89 13.39
C ASP A 210 -17.23 -0.46 13.88
N VAL A 211 -18.07 0.44 13.35
CA VAL A 211 -18.16 1.83 13.76
C VAL A 211 -19.63 2.19 14.07
N PRO A 212 -19.88 3.22 14.90
CA PRO A 212 -21.24 3.59 15.27
C PRO A 212 -22.18 3.78 14.08
N GLY A 213 -23.43 3.33 14.27
CA GLY A 213 -24.47 3.34 13.24
C GLY A 213 -24.51 2.08 12.36
N GLY A 214 -23.94 0.96 12.83
CA GLY A 214 -23.99 -0.32 12.10
C GLY A 214 -23.20 -0.33 10.81
N ARG A 215 -22.17 0.52 10.71
CA ARG A 215 -21.29 0.62 9.55
C ARG A 215 -19.95 -0.03 9.86
N THR A 216 -19.21 -0.36 8.82
CA THR A 216 -17.84 -0.88 8.93
C THR A 216 -16.84 0.12 8.33
N ALA A 217 -15.65 0.24 8.91
CA ALA A 217 -14.56 1.02 8.37
C ALA A 217 -13.24 0.25 8.40
N PRO A 218 -12.24 0.55 7.53
CA PRO A 218 -10.92 -0.05 7.62
C PRO A 218 -10.28 0.14 9.02
N SER A 219 -9.66 -0.90 9.57
CA SER A 219 -9.28 -0.93 11.00
C SER A 219 -8.06 -0.09 11.39
N LEU A 220 -7.30 0.45 10.43
CA LEU A 220 -6.03 1.13 10.68
C LEU A 220 -6.13 2.67 10.77
N GLY A 221 -7.34 3.21 10.60
CA GLY A 221 -7.60 4.64 10.81
C GLY A 221 -6.98 5.59 9.78
N PRO A 222 -7.09 6.91 10.02
CA PRO A 222 -6.75 7.94 9.03
C PRO A 222 -5.27 7.99 8.63
N GLY A 223 -4.35 7.77 9.58
CA GLY A 223 -2.92 7.80 9.31
C GLY A 223 -2.51 6.78 8.24
N TRP A 224 -3.06 5.56 8.30
CA TRP A 224 -2.88 4.54 7.27
C TRP A 224 -3.62 4.90 5.98
N ALA A 225 -4.85 5.40 6.09
CA ALA A 225 -5.65 5.76 4.92
C ALA A 225 -4.98 6.82 4.02
N ASN A 226 -4.19 7.74 4.59
CA ASN A 226 -3.44 8.74 3.84
C ASN A 226 -2.27 8.17 3.03
N LEU A 227 -1.82 6.94 3.33
CA LEU A 227 -0.76 6.26 2.58
C LEU A 227 -1.32 5.47 1.38
N VAL A 228 -2.60 5.13 1.41
CA VAL A 228 -3.24 4.25 0.43
C VAL A 228 -3.58 5.02 -0.83
N THR A 229 -3.08 4.54 -1.97
CA THR A 229 -3.39 5.15 -3.28
C THR A 229 -4.59 4.49 -3.94
N THR A 230 -4.79 3.18 -3.71
CA THR A 230 -5.95 2.44 -4.21
C THR A 230 -6.52 1.57 -3.09
N ARG A 231 -7.80 1.76 -2.75
CA ARG A 231 -8.51 0.96 -1.75
C ARG A 231 -9.60 0.13 -2.42
N LEU A 232 -9.43 -1.18 -2.38
CA LEU A 232 -10.41 -2.17 -2.80
C LEU A 232 -11.08 -2.77 -1.56
N VAL A 233 -12.42 -2.81 -1.58
CA VAL A 233 -13.23 -3.33 -0.47
C VAL A 233 -13.96 -4.58 -0.92
N THR A 234 -13.81 -5.65 -0.14
CA THR A 234 -14.46 -6.94 -0.35
C THR A 234 -15.54 -7.18 0.68
N ALA A 235 -16.67 -7.72 0.22
CA ALA A 235 -17.78 -8.14 1.08
C ALA A 235 -18.31 -9.50 0.63
N ARG A 236 -18.95 -10.24 1.54
CA ARG A 236 -19.54 -11.55 1.27
C ARG A 236 -21.05 -11.51 1.51
N SER A 237 -21.84 -11.99 0.54
CA SER A 237 -23.25 -12.28 0.77
C SER A 237 -23.47 -13.64 1.43
N THR A 238 -24.65 -13.81 2.00
CA THR A 238 -25.16 -15.10 2.50
C THR A 238 -25.19 -16.19 1.43
N SER A 239 -25.37 -15.84 0.15
CA SER A 239 -25.36 -16.78 -0.99
C SER A 239 -23.97 -17.34 -1.34
N GLY A 240 -22.90 -16.85 -0.69
CA GLY A 240 -21.52 -17.23 -1.01
C GLY A 240 -20.88 -16.39 -2.13
N VAL A 241 -21.67 -15.60 -2.85
CA VAL A 241 -21.18 -14.56 -3.78
C VAL A 241 -20.47 -13.46 -2.99
N ARG A 242 -19.35 -13.00 -3.52
CA ARG A 242 -18.56 -11.89 -2.98
C ARG A 242 -18.61 -10.71 -3.93
N TYR A 243 -18.34 -9.54 -3.37
CA TYR A 243 -18.34 -8.27 -4.06
C TYR A 243 -17.00 -7.60 -3.89
N LEU A 244 -16.50 -6.98 -4.96
CA LEU A 244 -15.34 -6.10 -4.97
C LEU A 244 -15.82 -4.70 -5.35
N ARG A 245 -15.56 -3.72 -4.50
CA ARG A 245 -15.87 -2.31 -4.73
C ARG A 245 -14.59 -1.48 -4.64
N VAL A 246 -14.43 -0.53 -5.55
CA VAL A 246 -13.39 0.51 -5.42
C VAL A 246 -13.89 1.55 -4.42
N ALA A 247 -13.25 1.67 -3.26
CA ALA A 247 -13.58 2.73 -2.31
C ALA A 247 -12.92 4.06 -2.70
N PHE A 248 -11.71 4.00 -3.22
CA PHE A 248 -11.00 5.14 -3.78
C PHE A 248 -9.87 4.65 -4.68
N ALA A 249 -9.71 5.27 -5.85
CA ALA A 249 -8.60 5.08 -6.76
C ALA A 249 -8.53 6.29 -7.72
N PRO A 250 -7.59 7.24 -7.56
CA PRO A 250 -7.53 8.46 -8.37
C PRO A 250 -7.37 8.21 -9.87
N SER A 251 -6.78 7.07 -10.22
CA SER A 251 -6.42 6.72 -11.60
C SER A 251 -7.48 5.90 -12.33
N MET A 252 -8.66 5.71 -11.71
CA MET A 252 -9.72 4.87 -12.23
C MET A 252 -11.02 5.62 -12.43
N THR A 253 -11.82 5.14 -13.37
CA THR A 253 -13.19 5.63 -13.56
C THR A 253 -14.05 5.18 -12.37
N PRO A 254 -14.79 6.09 -11.69
CA PRO A 254 -15.72 5.71 -10.64
C PRO A 254 -16.72 4.66 -11.12
N ARG A 255 -16.96 3.64 -10.30
CA ARG A 255 -17.93 2.56 -10.57
C ARG A 255 -19.05 2.63 -9.55
N GLU A 256 -20.29 2.77 -10.01
CA GLU A 256 -21.47 2.81 -9.12
C GLU A 256 -21.76 1.45 -8.50
N GLN A 257 -21.63 0.38 -9.28
CA GLN A 257 -21.93 -0.97 -8.85
C GLN A 257 -20.66 -1.74 -8.48
N PRO A 258 -20.71 -2.59 -7.44
CA PRO A 258 -19.61 -3.50 -7.12
C PRO A 258 -19.54 -4.65 -8.13
N CYS A 259 -18.34 -5.10 -8.44
CA CYS A 259 -18.15 -6.30 -9.26
C CYS A 259 -18.33 -7.56 -8.42
N ARG A 260 -19.00 -8.56 -9.00
CA ARG A 260 -19.33 -9.82 -8.33
C ARG A 260 -18.28 -10.88 -8.65
N PHE A 261 -17.92 -11.69 -7.68
CA PHE A 261 -17.05 -12.84 -7.88
C PHE A 261 -17.39 -13.99 -6.92
N VAL A 262 -16.92 -15.18 -7.28
CA VAL A 262 -17.01 -16.40 -6.48
C VAL A 262 -15.63 -16.99 -6.29
N VAL A 263 -15.46 -17.78 -5.23
CA VAL A 263 -14.24 -18.55 -4.98
C VAL A 263 -14.54 -20.00 -5.33
N THR A 264 -13.77 -20.55 -6.26
CA THR A 264 -13.92 -21.90 -6.80
C THR A 264 -12.66 -22.73 -6.56
N GLY A 265 -12.65 -24.02 -6.89
CA GLY A 265 -11.45 -24.85 -6.85
C GLY A 265 -10.29 -24.25 -7.68
N ALA A 266 -10.60 -23.69 -8.84
CA ALA A 266 -9.62 -23.07 -9.75
C ALA A 266 -9.25 -21.62 -9.38
N GLY A 267 -9.68 -21.11 -8.23
CA GLY A 267 -9.43 -19.73 -7.79
C GLY A 267 -10.66 -18.82 -7.83
N VAL A 268 -10.42 -17.52 -7.82
CA VAL A 268 -11.40 -16.45 -7.95
C VAL A 268 -11.90 -16.35 -9.39
N ARG A 269 -13.23 -16.32 -9.56
CA ARG A 269 -13.90 -16.15 -10.84
C ARG A 269 -14.93 -15.02 -10.72
N GLY A 270 -14.84 -14.04 -11.62
CA GLY A 270 -15.87 -13.00 -11.72
C GLY A 270 -17.18 -13.58 -12.24
N VAL A 271 -18.28 -13.00 -11.78
CA VAL A 271 -19.62 -13.30 -12.24
C VAL A 271 -20.02 -12.13 -13.14
N ALA A 272 -19.99 -12.33 -14.45
CA ALA A 272 -20.46 -11.34 -15.40
C ALA A 272 -21.94 -11.02 -15.13
N GLY A 273 -22.31 -9.74 -15.22
CA GLY A 273 -23.71 -9.32 -15.09
C GLY A 273 -24.53 -9.94 -16.20
N SER A 274 -25.65 -10.57 -15.84
CA SER A 274 -26.78 -10.84 -16.73
C SER A 274 -27.54 -9.57 -17.03
#